data_AF-A0A9D6QPI5-F1
#
_entry.id   AF-A0A9D6QPI5-F1
#
_cell.length_a   1.000
_cell.length_b   1.000
_cell.length_c   1.000
_cell.angle_alpha   90.00
_cell.angle_beta   90.00
_cell.angle_gamma   90.00
#
_symmetry.space_group_name_H-M   'P 1'
#
loop_
_entity.id
_entity.type
_entity.pdbx_description
1 polymer ?
#
loop_
_entity_poly.entity_id
_entity_poly.type
_entity_poly.pdbx_seq_one_letter_code
_entity_poly.pdbx_strand_id
1 'polypeptide(L)'
;MVSAAKEAKATIVEISFHKFSPFGISGVVVIAESHISIHTWPEYGYAAIDIFTCGDVLQPETAADLLIEKFQSKDPSIVELKRGILIRGDAKLPHKPVKEVVEYARTKELQMVP
;
A
#
# COMPACT_ATOMS: atom_id res chain seq x y z
N MET A 1 10.56 -5.70 0.41
CA MET A 1 9.81 -4.45 0.17
C MET A 1 9.80 -4.03 -1.29
N VAL A 2 10.91 -3.53 -1.87
CA VAL A 2 10.93 -3.09 -3.29
C VAL A 2 10.56 -4.21 -4.25
N SER A 3 11.10 -5.42 -4.06
CA SER A 3 10.72 -6.58 -4.88
C SER A 3 9.25 -6.94 -4.70
N ALA A 4 8.71 -6.88 -3.48
CA ALA A 4 7.29 -7.15 -3.22
C ALA A 4 6.38 -6.14 -3.95
N ALA A 5 6.74 -4.86 -3.95
CA ALA A 5 6.03 -3.85 -4.74
C ALA A 5 6.06 -4.16 -6.25
N LYS A 6 7.23 -4.57 -6.78
CA LYS A 6 7.38 -4.94 -8.20
C LYS A 6 6.58 -6.18 -8.57
N GLU A 7 6.62 -7.24 -7.76
CA GLU A 7 5.87 -8.48 -7.98
C GLU A 7 4.35 -8.25 -7.88
N ALA A 8 3.91 -7.35 -7.00
CA ALA A 8 2.53 -6.89 -6.94
C ALA A 8 2.14 -5.97 -8.12
N LYS A 9 3.02 -5.77 -9.11
CA LYS A 9 2.84 -4.91 -10.29
C LYS A 9 2.62 -3.44 -9.94
N ALA A 10 3.13 -3.00 -8.80
CA ALA A 10 3.01 -1.62 -8.35
C ALA A 10 4.00 -0.69 -9.05
N THR A 11 3.55 0.52 -9.36
CA THR A 11 4.42 1.60 -9.82
C THR A 11 5.01 2.30 -8.59
N ILE A 12 6.33 2.18 -8.39
CA ILE A 12 7.04 2.80 -7.28
C ILE A 12 7.27 4.29 -7.57
N VAL A 13 6.96 5.13 -6.58
CA VAL A 13 7.15 6.58 -6.62
C VAL A 13 8.35 6.99 -5.77
N GLU A 14 8.44 6.49 -4.54
CA GLU A 14 9.49 6.84 -3.60
C GLU A 14 9.81 5.66 -2.68
N ILE A 15 11.04 5.61 -2.18
CA ILE A 15 11.51 4.63 -1.23
C ILE A 15 12.22 5.35 -0.09
N SER A 16 11.77 5.14 1.14
CA SER A 16 12.38 5.71 2.34
C SER A 16 12.54 4.65 3.42
N PHE A 17 13.74 4.54 4.00
CA PHE A 17 14.06 3.59 5.05
C PHE A 17 14.89 4.26 6.14
N HIS A 18 14.58 3.93 7.38
CA HIS A 18 15.35 4.32 8.55
C HIS A 18 15.70 3.08 9.36
N LYS A 19 17.00 2.90 9.64
CA LYS A 19 17.50 1.86 10.54
C LYS A 19 17.70 2.48 11.92
N PHE A 20 17.11 1.86 12.93
CA PHE A 20 17.26 2.28 14.32
C PHE A 20 18.51 1.66 14.96
N SER A 21 18.98 2.31 16.02
CA SER A 21 20.01 1.80 16.92
C SER A 21 19.35 1.32 18.22
N PRO A 22 19.68 0.12 18.73
CA PRO A 22 20.72 -0.81 18.23
C PRO A 22 20.29 -1.67 17.03
N PHE A 23 18.98 -1.83 16.79
CA PHE A 23 18.42 -2.65 15.70
C PHE A 23 16.99 -2.19 15.38
N GLY A 24 16.40 -2.81 14.36
CA GLY A 24 15.06 -2.46 13.85
C GLY A 24 15.13 -1.55 12.63
N ILE A 25 14.08 -1.63 11.80
CA ILE A 25 13.93 -0.86 10.57
C ILE A 25 12.48 -0.38 10.49
N SER A 26 12.30 0.88 10.13
CA SER A 26 11.04 1.36 9.55
C SER A 26 11.28 1.76 8.11
N GLY A 27 10.34 1.45 7.23
CA GLY A 27 10.44 1.88 5.85
C GLY A 27 9.12 1.87 5.12
N VAL A 28 9.07 2.66 4.07
CA VAL A 28 7.91 2.81 3.19
C VAL A 28 8.35 2.82 1.75
N VAL A 29 7.64 2.05 0.93
CA VAL A 29 7.68 2.14 -0.53
C VAL A 29 6.38 2.82 -0.92
N VAL A 30 6.47 4.09 -1.31
CA VAL A 30 5.34 4.84 -1.85
C VAL A 30 5.08 4.33 -3.26
N ILE A 31 3.84 3.93 -3.52
CA ILE A 31 3.40 3.47 -4.84
C ILE A 31 2.31 4.42 -5.34
N ALA A 32 2.03 4.40 -6.65
CA ALA A 32 0.97 5.23 -7.21
C ALA A 32 -0.34 5.01 -6.42
N GLU A 33 -0.82 6.09 -5.78
CA GLU A 33 -2.10 6.16 -5.04
C GLU A 33 -2.15 5.42 -3.67
N SER A 34 -1.04 4.83 -3.17
CA SER A 34 -1.03 4.07 -1.90
C SER A 34 0.40 3.80 -1.37
N HIS A 35 0.65 2.72 -0.62
CA HIS A 35 1.97 2.43 -0.04
C HIS A 35 2.15 0.97 0.40
N ILE A 36 3.40 0.54 0.53
CA ILE A 36 3.80 -0.65 1.30
C ILE A 36 4.76 -0.23 2.41
N SER A 37 4.38 -0.40 3.67
CA SER A 37 5.20 -0.05 4.84
C SER A 37 5.63 -1.28 5.63
N ILE A 38 6.74 -1.14 6.35
CA ILE A 38 7.26 -2.16 7.27
C ILE A 38 7.84 -1.51 8.52
N HIS A 39 7.61 -2.14 9.66
CA HIS A 39 8.24 -1.86 10.94
C HIS A 39 8.73 -3.17 11.55
N THR A 40 10.00 -3.26 11.94
CA THR A 40 10.58 -4.50 12.49
C THR A 40 11.07 -4.33 13.92
N TRP A 41 10.88 -5.38 14.72
CA TRP A 41 11.41 -5.55 16.07
C TRP A 41 12.19 -6.87 16.14
N PRO A 42 13.48 -6.87 15.75
CA PRO A 42 14.31 -8.07 15.72
C PRO A 42 14.40 -8.79 17.07
N GLU A 43 14.37 -8.05 18.18
CA GLU A 43 14.38 -8.57 19.55
C GLU A 43 13.18 -9.48 19.87
N TYR A 44 12.09 -9.36 19.11
CA TYR A 44 10.90 -10.20 19.21
C TYR A 44 10.71 -11.11 18.00
N GLY A 45 11.62 -11.08 17.01
CA GLY A 45 11.46 -11.78 15.74
C GLY A 45 10.20 -11.34 14.98
N TYR A 46 9.78 -10.08 15.14
CA TYR A 46 8.50 -9.57 14.66
C TYR A 46 8.66 -8.51 13.57
N ALA A 47 7.73 -8.50 12.62
CA ALA A 47 7.56 -7.43 11.64
C ALA A 47 6.07 -7.13 11.45
N ALA A 48 5.71 -5.85 11.52
CA ALA A 48 4.43 -5.33 11.09
C ALA A 48 4.58 -4.81 9.66
N ILE A 49 3.68 -5.23 8.76
CA ILE A 49 3.73 -4.87 7.34
C ILE A 49 2.33 -4.46 6.91
N ASP A 50 2.21 -3.30 6.25
CA ASP A 50 0.99 -2.88 5.58
C ASP A 50 1.22 -2.93 4.07
N ILE A 51 0.32 -3.60 3.36
CA ILE A 51 0.28 -3.64 1.90
C ILE A 51 -1.02 -2.96 1.49
N PHE A 52 -0.94 -1.65 1.21
CA PHE A 52 -2.09 -0.89 0.75
C PHE A 52 -1.93 -0.65 -0.75
N THR A 53 -2.87 -1.16 -1.54
CA THR A 53 -2.90 -1.03 -2.99
C THR A 53 -4.23 -0.42 -3.47
N CYS A 54 -4.22 0.21 -4.65
CA CYS A 54 -5.41 0.76 -5.28
C CYS A 54 -5.85 -0.07 -6.51
N GLY A 55 -7.02 -0.69 -6.38
CA GLY A 55 -7.80 -1.30 -7.44
C GLY A 55 -7.22 -2.54 -8.13
N ASP A 56 -7.90 -2.99 -9.20
CA ASP A 56 -8.03 -4.42 -9.51
C ASP A 56 -6.81 -5.11 -10.16
N VAL A 57 -5.78 -4.35 -10.56
CA VAL A 57 -4.59 -4.90 -11.23
C VAL A 57 -3.51 -5.31 -10.23
N LEU A 58 -3.50 -4.67 -9.06
CA LEU A 58 -2.49 -4.90 -8.03
C LEU A 58 -2.85 -6.15 -7.23
N GLN A 59 -1.85 -6.98 -6.97
CA GLN A 59 -2.01 -8.27 -6.28
C GLN A 59 -1.35 -8.19 -4.91
N PRO A 60 -2.03 -7.65 -3.88
CA PRO A 60 -1.46 -7.51 -2.54
C PRO A 60 -1.08 -8.86 -1.92
N GLU A 61 -1.79 -9.93 -2.25
CA GLU A 61 -1.49 -11.30 -1.85
C GLU A 61 -0.10 -11.76 -2.32
N THR A 62 0.28 -11.47 -3.57
CA THR A 62 1.61 -11.79 -4.10
C THR A 62 2.72 -11.07 -3.34
N ALA A 63 2.49 -9.81 -2.95
CA ALA A 63 3.44 -9.09 -2.09
C ALA A 63 3.52 -9.71 -0.70
N ALA A 64 2.39 -10.10 -0.11
CA ALA A 64 2.34 -10.72 1.20
C ALA A 64 3.10 -12.06 1.21
N ASP A 65 2.81 -12.95 0.26
CA ASP A 65 3.45 -14.26 0.12
C ASP A 65 4.97 -14.14 -0.02
N LEU A 66 5.43 -13.22 -0.87
CA LEU A 66 6.86 -12.96 -1.05
C LEU A 66 7.51 -12.46 0.25
N LEU A 67 6.84 -11.59 1.00
CA LEU A 67 7.37 -11.07 2.26
C LEU A 67 7.40 -12.16 3.32
N ILE A 68 6.38 -13.00 3.43
CA ILE A 68 6.34 -14.16 4.33
C ILE A 68 7.50 -15.11 4.03
N GLU A 69 7.72 -15.44 2.75
CA GLU A 69 8.83 -16.29 2.32
C GLU A 69 10.18 -15.67 2.69
N LYS A 70 10.39 -14.39 2.34
CA LYS A 70 11.68 -13.71 2.54
C LYS A 70 12.02 -13.46 4.01
N PHE A 71 11.02 -13.20 4.85
CA PHE A 71 11.19 -13.09 6.29
C PHE A 71 11.17 -14.46 6.99
N GLN A 72 10.92 -15.54 6.27
CA GLN A 72 10.79 -16.90 6.80
C GLN A 72 9.80 -16.97 7.97
N SER A 73 8.70 -16.19 7.87
CA SER A 73 7.71 -16.11 8.94
C SER A 73 7.02 -17.47 9.11
N LYS A 74 7.04 -17.99 10.33
CA LYS A 74 6.42 -19.28 10.67
C LYS A 74 4.96 -19.15 11.08
N ASP A 75 4.54 -17.95 11.48
CA ASP A 75 3.21 -17.65 11.99
C ASP A 75 2.70 -16.31 11.43
N PRO A 76 2.39 -16.24 10.11
CA PRO A 76 1.86 -15.03 9.50
C PRO A 76 0.39 -14.82 9.88
N SER A 77 0.06 -13.61 10.34
CA SER A 77 -1.32 -13.17 10.56
C SER A 77 -1.67 -12.05 9.58
N ILE A 78 -2.66 -12.28 8.72
CA ILE A 78 -3.09 -11.33 7.68
C ILE A 78 -4.54 -10.91 7.94
N VAL A 79 -4.81 -9.61 7.86
CA VAL A 79 -6.16 -9.05 7.87
C VAL A 79 -6.34 -8.17 6.63
N GLU A 80 -7.31 -8.49 5.79
CA GLU A 80 -7.67 -7.67 4.64
C GLU A 80 -8.75 -6.66 5.00
N LEU A 81 -8.51 -5.38 4.71
CA LEU A 81 -9.46 -4.30 4.93
C LEU A 81 -9.76 -3.59 3.63
N LYS A 82 -11.00 -3.69 3.15
CA LYS A 82 -11.47 -2.92 1.99
C LYS A 82 -11.61 -1.44 2.37
N ARG A 83 -10.91 -0.58 1.64
CA ARG A 83 -10.90 0.87 1.83
C ARG A 83 -11.70 1.57 0.72
N GLY A 84 -12.24 2.75 1.01
CA GLY A 84 -12.90 3.57 -0.01
C GLY A 84 -14.20 2.98 -0.56
N ILE A 85 -14.98 2.25 0.27
CA ILE A 85 -16.31 1.76 -0.10
C ILE A 85 -17.27 2.96 -0.16
N LEU A 86 -17.31 3.62 -1.32
CA LEU A 86 -18.19 4.74 -1.61
C LEU A 86 -19.45 4.20 -2.28
N ILE A 87 -20.60 4.38 -1.63
CA ILE A 87 -21.91 4.06 -2.22
C ILE A 87 -22.39 5.31 -2.96
N ARG A 88 -22.32 5.31 -4.29
CA ARG A 88 -22.89 6.35 -5.17
C ARG A 88 -23.87 5.72 -6.16
N GLY A 89 -25.08 5.39 -5.68
CA GLY A 89 -26.09 4.72 -6.50
C GLY A 89 -25.66 3.32 -6.97
N ASP A 90 -26.31 2.78 -8.00
CA ASP A 90 -26.09 1.42 -8.51
C ASP A 90 -24.81 1.27 -9.38
N ALA A 91 -24.04 2.34 -9.58
CA ALA A 91 -22.87 2.34 -10.45
C ALA A 91 -21.57 2.10 -9.67
N LYS A 92 -20.77 1.12 -10.10
CA LYS A 92 -19.38 0.96 -9.62
C LYS A 92 -18.57 2.19 -10.01
N LEU A 93 -17.84 2.76 -9.05
CA LEU A 93 -16.86 3.80 -9.33
C LEU A 93 -15.72 3.22 -10.19
N PRO A 94 -15.27 3.94 -11.23
CA PRO A 94 -14.16 3.47 -12.05
C PRO A 94 -12.85 3.49 -11.26
N HIS A 95 -11.95 2.54 -11.56
CA HIS A 95 -10.59 2.43 -10.97
C HIS A 95 -9.83 3.75 -11.04
N LYS A 96 -9.90 4.42 -12.20
CA LYS A 96 -9.41 5.78 -12.39
C LYS A 96 -10.56 6.71 -12.73
N PRO A 97 -10.60 7.92 -12.17
CA PRO A 97 -11.56 8.93 -12.61
C PRO A 97 -11.38 9.21 -14.10
N VAL A 98 -12.50 9.28 -14.82
CA VAL A 98 -12.51 9.70 -16.23
C VAL A 98 -12.03 11.14 -16.33
N LYS A 99 -11.46 11.53 -17.48
CA LYS A 99 -10.84 12.85 -17.67
C LYS A 99 -11.77 13.99 -17.27
N GLU A 100 -13.07 13.91 -17.60
CA GLU A 100 -14.03 14.95 -17.22
C GLU A 100 -14.18 15.10 -15.71
N VAL A 101 -14.11 14.00 -14.94
CA VAL A 101 -14.19 14.01 -13.48
C VAL A 101 -12.91 14.61 -12.87
N VAL A 102 -11.74 14.31 -13.44
CA VAL A 102 -10.46 14.90 -13.01
C VAL A 102 -10.44 16.41 -13.26
N GLU A 103 -10.90 16.83 -14.44
CA GLU A 103 -10.95 18.23 -14.84
C GLU A 103 -11.97 19.00 -13.98
N TYR A 104 -13.14 18.42 -13.73
CA TYR A 104 -14.11 18.94 -12.77
C TYR A 104 -13.56 19.02 -11.35
N ALA A 105 -12.89 17.98 -10.85
CA ALA A 105 -12.31 17.96 -9.51
C ALA A 105 -11.23 19.03 -9.33
N ARG A 106 -10.35 19.23 -10.32
CA ARG A 106 -9.34 20.30 -10.30
C ARG A 106 -9.95 21.70 -10.25
N THR A 107 -11.07 21.92 -10.93
CA THR A 107 -11.79 23.21 -10.82
C THR A 107 -12.45 23.41 -9.44
N LYS A 108 -12.60 22.35 -8.65
CA LYS A 108 -13.21 22.32 -7.30
C LYS A 108 -12.21 22.12 -6.16
N GLU A 109 -10.92 21.84 -6.43
CA GLU A 109 -9.86 21.56 -5.43
C GLU A 109 -9.63 22.68 -4.40
N LEU A 110 -10.23 23.86 -4.58
CA LEU A 110 -10.30 24.92 -3.56
C LEU A 110 -11.20 24.60 -2.35
N GLN A 111 -11.87 23.44 -2.27
CA GLN A 111 -12.84 23.16 -1.18
C GLN A 111 -12.68 21.86 -0.40
N MET A 112 -11.70 20.98 -0.68
CA MET A 112 -11.55 19.74 0.10
C MET A 112 -10.11 19.31 0.35
N VAL A 113 -9.37 20.10 1.15
CA VAL A 113 -8.54 19.69 2.31
C VAL A 113 -8.34 20.98 3.14
N PRO A 114 -8.49 21.00 4.48
CA PRO A 114 -8.01 22.14 5.27
C PRO A 114 -6.49 22.35 5.13
#